data_AF-A0A954GHM0-F1
#
_entry.id   AF-A0A954GHM0-F1
#
_cell.length_a   1.000
_cell.length_b   1.000
_cell.length_c   1.000
_cell.angle_alpha   90.00
_cell.angle_beta   90.00
_cell.angle_gamma   90.00
#
_symmetry.space_group_name_H-M   'P 1'
#
loop_
_entity.id
_entity.type
_entity.pdbx_description
1 polymer ?
#
loop_
_entity_poly.entity_id
_entity_poly.type
_entity_poly.pdbx_seq_one_letter_code
_entity_poly.pdbx_strand_id
1 'polypeptide(L)' 'MDPQVTWEVLLESIADCNYAEAREMAETLLSWLDRGGFPPQTLPRVLSNDQDRTICLFVCRQVLTEWTIKES' A
#
# COMPACT_ATOMS: atom_id res chain seq x y z
N MET A 1 9.92 3.46 -9.54
CA MET A 1 9.60 2.61 -8.39
C MET A 1 8.89 1.38 -8.93
N ASP A 2 9.20 0.22 -8.39
CA ASP A 2 8.49 -1.02 -8.71
C ASP A 2 7.32 -1.16 -7.72
N PRO A 3 6.05 -1.06 -8.17
CA PRO A 3 4.91 -1.11 -7.28
C PRO A 3 4.80 -2.44 -6.55
N GLN A 4 5.28 -3.54 -7.15
CA GLN A 4 5.25 -4.85 -6.53
C GLN A 4 6.19 -4.91 -5.34
N VAL A 5 7.43 -4.45 -5.51
CA VAL A 5 8.41 -4.39 -4.42
C VAL A 5 7.92 -3.45 -3.30
N THR A 6 7.39 -2.27 -3.64
CA THR A 6 6.86 -1.34 -2.63
C THR A 6 5.67 -1.91 -1.87
N TRP A 7 4.82 -2.71 -2.53
CA TRP A 7 3.72 -3.41 -1.89
C TRP A 7 4.19 -4.50 -0.92
N GLU A 8 5.19 -5.27 -1.30
CA GLU A 8 5.78 -6.30 -0.44
C GLU A 8 6.41 -5.67 0.81
N VAL A 9 7.21 -4.61 0.64
CA VAL A 9 7.79 -3.87 1.77
C VAL A 9 6.70 -3.28 2.67
N LEU A 10 5.62 -2.70 2.11
CA LEU A 10 4.48 -2.22 2.90
C LEU A 10 3.92 -3.31 3.82
N LEU A 11 3.68 -4.50 3.28
CA LEU A 11 3.09 -5.61 4.04
C LEU A 11 4.06 -6.16 5.10
N GLU A 12 5.34 -6.25 4.78
CA GLU A 12 6.39 -6.65 5.73
C GLU A 12 6.49 -5.63 6.88
N SER A 13 6.54 -4.33 6.59
CA SER A 13 6.59 -3.29 7.61
C SER A 13 5.34 -3.30 8.51
N ILE A 14 4.15 -3.63 7.98
CA ILE A 14 2.94 -3.83 8.80
C ILE A 14 3.13 -5.03 9.73
N ALA A 15 3.62 -6.16 9.22
CA ALA A 15 3.83 -7.37 10.01
C ALA A 15 4.87 -7.15 11.14
N ASP A 16 5.92 -6.39 10.84
CA ASP A 16 6.99 -6.05 11.78
C ASP A 16 6.64 -4.88 12.71
N CYS A 17 5.43 -4.33 12.62
CA CYS A 17 5.00 -3.13 13.34
C CYS A 17 5.88 -1.89 13.09
N ASN A 18 6.63 -1.86 11.98
CA ASN A 18 7.39 -0.70 11.52
C ASN A 18 6.46 0.29 10.80
N TYR A 19 5.57 0.94 11.57
CA TYR A 19 4.52 1.79 11.01
C TYR A 19 5.04 3.03 10.26
N ALA A 20 6.24 3.51 10.59
CA ALA A 20 6.85 4.64 9.88
C ALA A 20 7.20 4.27 8.43
N GLU A 21 7.81 3.10 8.21
CA GLU A 21 8.12 2.61 6.87
C GLU A 21 6.86 2.19 6.12
N ALA A 22 5.92 1.53 6.80
CA ALA A 22 4.62 1.21 6.21
C ALA A 22 3.90 2.48 5.70
N ARG A 23 3.98 3.58 6.46
CA ARG A 23 3.43 4.87 6.05
C ARG A 23 4.09 5.40 4.78
N GLU A 24 5.42 5.41 4.73
CA GLU A 24 6.19 5.88 3.57
C GLU A 24 5.84 5.07 2.31
N MET A 25 5.76 3.74 2.43
CA MET A 25 5.39 2.87 1.30
C MET A 25 3.94 3.10 0.86
N ALA A 26 3.01 3.29 1.80
CA ALA A 26 1.62 3.62 1.50
C ALA A 26 1.49 4.95 0.74
N GLU A 27 2.16 6.01 1.19
CA GLU A 27 2.17 7.32 0.50
C GLU A 27 2.78 7.19 -0.90
N THR A 28 3.86 6.42 -1.04
CA THR A 28 4.54 6.17 -2.32
C THR A 28 3.62 5.43 -3.31
N LEU A 29 2.92 4.39 -2.87
CA LEU A 29 1.96 3.64 -3.70
C LEU A 29 0.75 4.49 -4.09
N LEU A 30 0.19 5.28 -3.17
CA LEU A 30 -0.91 6.18 -3.50
C LEU A 30 -0.51 7.20 -4.55
N SER A 31 0.67 7.83 -4.40
CA SER A 31 1.22 8.77 -5.39
C SER A 31 1.42 8.12 -6.76
N TRP A 32 1.90 6.88 -6.80
CA TRP A 32 2.04 6.11 -8.03
C TRP A 32 0.70 5.83 -8.73
N LEU A 33 -0.28 5.37 -7.96
CA LEU A 33 -1.62 5.05 -8.47
C LEU A 33 -2.38 6.28 -8.94
N ASP A 34 -2.22 7.42 -8.26
CA ASP A 34 -2.82 8.70 -8.62
C ASP A 34 -2.30 9.23 -9.97
N ARG A 35 -1.03 8.96 -10.27
CA ARG A 35 -0.41 9.27 -11.59
C ARG A 35 -0.81 8.29 -12.70
N GLY A 36 -1.74 7.38 -12.46
CA GLY A 36 -2.18 6.38 -13.43
C GLY A 36 -1.22 5.18 -13.55
N GLY A 37 -0.32 4.98 -12.59
CA GLY A 37 0.56 3.83 -12.54
C GLY A 37 -0.21 2.50 -12.41
N PHE A 38 0.39 1.40 -12.88
CA PHE A 38 -0.18 0.06 -12.72
C PHE A 38 -0.14 -0.39 -11.26
N PRO A 39 -1.20 -1.05 -10.75
CA PRO A 39 -1.22 -1.54 -9.39
C PRO A 39 -0.32 -2.77 -9.21
N PRO A 40 0.16 -3.02 -7.98
CA PRO A 40 0.80 -4.28 -7.63
C PRO A 40 -0.20 -5.43 -7.63
N GLN A 41 0.30 -6.66 -7.73
CA GLN A 41 -0.52 -7.83 -7.50
C GLN A 41 -0.74 -8.00 -5.99
N THR A 42 -1.98 -7.82 -5.55
CA THR A 42 -2.32 -7.77 -4.12
C THR A 42 -2.60 -9.14 -3.50
N LEU A 43 -2.90 -10.14 -4.32
CA LEU A 43 -3.13 -11.52 -3.89
C LEU A 43 -2.35 -12.50 -4.77
N PRO A 44 -1.96 -13.69 -4.27
CA PRO A 44 -1.22 -14.70 -5.05
C PRO A 44 -1.96 -15.25 -6.28
N ARG A 45 -3.24 -14.93 -6.44
CA ARG A 45 -4.06 -15.28 -7.62
C ARG A 45 -4.15 -14.10 -8.57
N VAL A 46 -4.37 -14.37 -9.85
CA VAL A 46 -4.59 -13.32 -10.85
C VAL A 46 -5.94 -12.65 -10.58
N LEU A 47 -5.91 -11.35 -10.33
CA LEU A 47 -7.06 -10.45 -10.30
C LEU A 47 -7.05 -9.54 -11.53
N SER A 48 -8.13 -8.79 -11.75
CA SER A 48 -8.04 -7.67 -12.69
C SER A 48 -7.29 -6.49 -12.05
N ASN A 49 -6.65 -5.66 -12.89
CA ASN A 49 -5.98 -4.44 -12.42
C ASN A 49 -6.91 -3.54 -11.58
N ASP A 50 -8.20 -3.50 -11.88
CA ASP A 50 -9.16 -2.68 -11.10
C ASP A 50 -9.36 -3.24 -9.68
N GLN A 51 -9.37 -4.57 -9.54
CA GLN A 51 -9.47 -5.24 -8.25
C GLN A 51 -8.19 -5.03 -7.44
N ASP A 52 -7.02 -5.23 -8.05
CA ASP A 52 -5.71 -4.97 -7.42
C ASP A 52 -5.57 -3.51 -6.99
N ARG A 53 -5.95 -2.57 -7.86
CA ARG A 53 -5.99 -1.14 -7.53
C ARG A 53 -6.88 -0.88 -6.32
N THR A 54 -8.08 -1.46 -6.29
CA THR A 54 -9.03 -1.25 -5.19
C THR A 54 -8.48 -1.74 -3.85
N ILE A 55 -7.87 -2.93 -3.83
CA ILE A 55 -7.27 -3.51 -2.62
C ILE A 55 -6.07 -2.68 -2.18
N CYS A 56 -5.18 -2.32 -3.10
CA CYS A 56 -4.00 -1.52 -2.80
C CYS A 56 -4.38 -0.15 -2.20
N LEU A 57 -5.35 0.54 -2.82
CA LEU A 57 -5.87 1.81 -2.31
C LEU A 57 -6.48 1.68 -0.91
N PHE A 58 -7.26 0.61 -0.68
CA PHE A 58 -7.87 0.37 0.62
C PHE A 58 -6.80 0.20 1.71
N VAL A 59 -5.83 -0.70 1.50
CA VAL A 59 -4.76 -0.96 2.48
C VAL A 59 -3.93 0.29 2.76
N CYS A 60 -3.49 1.00 1.71
CA CYS A 60 -2.69 2.21 1.90
C CYS A 60 -3.44 3.27 2.73
N ARG A 61 -4.74 3.45 2.49
CA ARG A 61 -5.57 4.40 3.26
C ARG A 61 -5.78 3.97 4.71
N GLN A 62 -5.94 2.67 4.96
CA GLN A 62 -6.04 2.15 6.32
C GLN A 62 -4.76 2.43 7.12
N VAL A 63 -3.58 2.14 6.55
CA VAL A 63 -2.29 2.44 7.18
C VAL A 63 -2.17 3.92 7.55
N LEU A 64 -2.57 4.81 6.65
CA LEU A 64 -2.50 6.25 6.89
C LEU A 64 -3.51 6.76 7.94
N THR A 65 -4.63 6.06 8.13
CA THR A 65 -5.67 6.45 9.10
C THR A 65 -5.35 5.98 10.51
N GLU A 66 -4.90 4.72 10.64
CA GLU A 66 -4.53 4.10 11.93
C GLU A 66 -3.41 4.87 12.66
N TRP A 67 -2.49 5.48 11.91
CA TRP A 67 -1.43 6.32 12.47
C TRP A 67 -1.96 7.63 13.06
N THR A 68 -2.88 8.31 12.39
CA THR A 68 -3.45 9.59 12.86
C THR A 68 -4.15 9.44 14.22
N ILE A 69 -4.73 8.27 14.49
CA ILE A 69 -5.40 8.00 15.77
C ILE A 69 -4.39 7.76 16.91
N LYS A 70 -3.21 7.20 16.63
CA LYS A 70 -2.20 6.89 17.66
C LYS A 70 -1.35 8.10 18.08
N GLU A 71 -1.30 9.16 17.27
CA GLU A 71 -0.59 10.41 17.59
C GLU A 71 -1.49 11.51 18.21
N SER A 72 -2.81 11.29 18.29
CA SER A 72 -3.80 12.21 18.88
C SER A 72 -4.06 11.92 20.35
#